data_AF-A0A7C6UND0-F1
#
_entry.id   AF-A0A7C6UND0-F1
#
_cell.length_a   1.000
_cell.length_b   1.000
_cell.length_c   1.000
_cell.angle_alpha   90.00
_cell.angle_beta   90.00
_cell.angle_gamma   90.00
#
_symmetry.space_group_name_H-M   'P 1'
#
loop_
_entity.id
_entity.type
_entity.pdbx_description
1 polymer ?
#
loop_
_entity_poly.entity_id
_entity_poly.type
_entity_poly.pdbx_seq_one_letter_code
_entity_poly.pdbx_strand_id
1 'polypeptide(L)'
;MLEPISIGTYTNPHLVFKRLNNEFKILQSEGFPLILDVDKVGEITFMDCLFRHKEGFSVDDTFNIVKFSIANCLAEIIIEEWEMLLIRKIVRDNFYYYTQEEKQAILNKTKKILNPIGLNPYHQKQRKEEIRLKVLDYLERHKKLIIEGFINFRLKEYQGNLENVVNSAVDEFLMEKEYLEFIRLLKYFVEIQEPRVQKVQIVFKQNGKFLLLDEVDEPIKHECLDGLVVDLLENEINYEDLLISALITLAPRELLIHKEANGETGEAIKTIENVFGSRVVNCSGCQKCGSKD
;
A
#
# COMPACT_ATOMS: atom_id res chain seq x y z
N MET A 1 48.70 -1.14 -7.63
CA MET A 1 47.38 -1.47 -7.05
C MET A 1 46.45 -0.38 -7.51
N LEU A 2 45.24 -0.71 -7.99
CA LEU A 2 44.29 0.32 -8.39
C LEU A 2 43.81 1.05 -7.14
N GLU A 3 43.45 2.33 -7.29
CA GLU A 3 42.93 3.11 -6.17
C GLU A 3 41.62 2.46 -5.69
N PRO A 4 41.48 2.19 -4.38
CA PRO A 4 40.34 1.46 -3.84
C PRO A 4 39.05 2.26 -3.97
N ILE A 5 37.92 1.55 -4.04
CA ILE A 5 36.60 2.13 -3.82
C ILE A 5 36.29 2.00 -2.32
N SER A 6 36.10 3.11 -1.64
CA SER A 6 35.85 3.18 -0.20
C SER A 6 34.37 3.43 0.07
N ILE A 7 33.72 2.49 0.75
CA ILE A 7 32.31 2.60 1.16
C ILE A 7 32.24 2.87 2.67
N GLY A 8 31.74 4.05 3.04
CA GLY A 8 31.54 4.46 4.43
C GLY A 8 30.10 4.34 4.87
N THR A 9 29.88 3.92 6.12
CA THR A 9 28.55 3.96 6.76
C THR A 9 28.72 4.12 8.27
N TYR A 10 27.79 4.84 8.90
CA TYR A 10 27.62 4.81 10.36
C TYR A 10 26.38 4.01 10.78
N THR A 11 25.53 3.65 9.82
CA THR A 11 24.33 2.83 10.02
C THR A 11 24.64 1.37 9.70
N ASN A 12 24.53 0.51 10.71
CA ASN A 12 24.70 -0.94 10.63
C ASN A 12 25.93 -1.40 9.78
N PRO A 13 27.16 -0.97 10.13
CA PRO A 13 28.35 -1.26 9.34
C PRO A 13 28.63 -2.77 9.18
N HIS A 14 28.27 -3.57 10.18
CA HIS A 14 28.43 -5.03 10.11
C HIS A 14 27.60 -5.65 8.97
N LEU A 15 26.37 -5.18 8.75
CA LEU A 15 25.53 -5.67 7.66
C LEU A 15 26.10 -5.32 6.29
N VAL A 16 26.51 -4.06 6.12
CA VAL A 16 27.09 -3.57 4.85
C VAL A 16 28.36 -4.35 4.53
N PHE A 17 29.25 -4.55 5.52
CA PHE A 17 30.44 -5.39 5.39
C PHE A 17 30.08 -6.82 4.96
N LYS A 18 29.13 -7.46 5.64
CA LYS A 18 28.70 -8.83 5.33
C LYS A 18 28.18 -8.95 3.90
N ARG A 19 27.35 -7.99 3.45
CA ARG A 19 26.78 -7.97 2.08
C ARG A 19 27.86 -7.76 1.02
N LEU A 20 28.73 -6.75 1.18
CA LEU A 20 29.84 -6.50 0.26
C LEU A 20 30.83 -7.68 0.20
N ASN A 21 31.17 -8.26 1.35
CA ASN A 21 32.07 -9.41 1.41
C ASN A 21 31.49 -10.64 0.70
N ASN A 22 30.17 -10.86 0.79
CA ASN A 22 29.52 -11.94 0.07
C ASN A 22 29.56 -11.73 -1.45
N GLU A 23 29.27 -10.52 -1.92
CA GLU A 23 29.42 -10.16 -3.35
C GLU A 23 30.87 -10.35 -3.82
N PHE A 24 31.84 -9.98 -3.00
CA PHE A 24 33.25 -10.11 -3.37
C PHE A 24 33.72 -11.56 -3.41
N LYS A 25 33.18 -12.43 -2.57
CA LYS A 25 33.44 -13.87 -2.67
C LYS A 25 32.96 -14.45 -4.00
N ILE A 26 31.84 -13.95 -4.54
CA ILE A 26 31.35 -14.36 -5.86
C ILE A 26 32.37 -13.94 -6.93
N LEU A 27 32.78 -12.67 -6.96
CA LEU A 27 33.78 -12.19 -7.91
C LEU A 27 35.15 -12.87 -7.75
N GLN A 28 35.57 -13.17 -6.53
CA GLN A 28 36.79 -13.95 -6.26
C GLN A 28 36.69 -15.35 -6.87
N SER A 29 35.53 -16.01 -6.77
CA SER A 29 35.30 -17.31 -7.40
C SER A 29 35.34 -17.25 -8.94
N GLU A 30 35.06 -16.09 -9.51
CA GLU A 30 35.22 -15.80 -10.95
C GLU A 30 36.66 -15.41 -11.33
N GLY A 31 37.60 -15.38 -10.38
CA GLY A 31 39.01 -15.10 -10.59
C GLY A 31 39.40 -13.62 -10.49
N PHE A 32 38.56 -12.76 -9.91
CA PHE A 32 38.93 -11.38 -9.64
C PHE A 32 39.72 -11.26 -8.31
N PRO A 33 40.95 -10.71 -8.32
CA PRO A 33 41.76 -10.54 -7.11
C PRO A 33 41.30 -9.33 -6.30
N LEU A 34 40.34 -9.55 -5.39
CA LEU A 34 39.69 -8.55 -4.54
C LEU A 34 39.95 -8.83 -3.06
N ILE A 35 40.08 -7.79 -2.24
CA ILE A 35 40.13 -7.85 -0.77
C ILE A 35 39.27 -6.70 -0.24
N LEU A 36 38.56 -6.96 0.85
CA LEU A 36 37.85 -5.91 1.58
C LEU A 36 38.61 -5.64 2.87
N ASP A 37 39.15 -4.43 3.00
CA ASP A 37 39.74 -3.93 4.24
C ASP A 37 38.73 -3.07 4.99
N VAL A 38 38.87 -2.98 6.31
CA VAL A 38 37.93 -2.23 7.16
C VAL A 38 38.70 -1.31 8.08
N ASP A 39 38.36 -0.02 8.01
CA ASP A 39 38.88 1.00 8.91
C ASP A 39 37.73 1.74 9.60
N LYS A 40 38.00 2.31 10.78
CA LYS A 40 37.04 3.12 11.53
C LYS A 40 37.62 4.50 11.79
N VAL A 41 36.96 5.53 11.25
CA VAL A 41 37.32 6.93 11.43
C VAL A 41 36.16 7.66 12.12
N GLY A 42 36.34 7.96 13.41
CA GLY A 42 35.25 8.50 14.24
C GLY A 42 34.09 7.51 14.32
N GLU A 43 32.88 7.97 13.98
CA GLU A 43 31.66 7.14 13.96
C GLU A 43 31.46 6.36 12.66
N ILE A 44 32.27 6.63 11.63
CA ILE A 44 32.09 6.02 10.31
C ILE A 44 33.03 4.83 10.17
N THR A 45 32.48 3.69 9.76
CA THR A 45 33.25 2.53 9.32
C THR A 45 33.38 2.57 7.81
N PHE A 46 34.61 2.53 7.33
CA PHE A 46 34.97 2.46 5.90
C PHE A 46 35.32 1.03 5.53
N MET A 47 34.81 0.60 4.38
CA MET A 47 35.03 -0.71 3.77
C MET A 47 35.73 -0.45 2.44
N ASP A 48 37.04 -0.64 2.45
CA ASP A 48 37.91 -0.33 1.32
C ASP A 48 38.02 -1.54 0.41
N CYS A 49 37.41 -1.41 -0.76
CA CYS A 49 37.41 -2.42 -1.81
C CYS A 49 38.71 -2.33 -2.59
N LEU A 50 39.68 -3.17 -2.21
CA LEU A 50 41.00 -3.28 -2.84
C LEU A 50 40.96 -4.32 -3.95
N PHE A 51 41.43 -3.95 -5.14
CA PHE A 51 41.47 -4.88 -6.27
C PHE A 51 42.68 -4.67 -7.17
N ARG A 52 43.04 -5.74 -7.87
CA ARG A 52 44.05 -5.73 -8.93
C ARG A 52 43.38 -6.04 -10.27
N HIS A 53 44.05 -5.66 -11.35
CA HIS A 53 43.60 -6.07 -12.68
C HIS A 53 43.56 -7.60 -12.76
N LYS A 54 42.53 -8.13 -13.42
CA LYS A 54 42.44 -9.56 -13.72
C LYS A 54 43.20 -9.85 -15.00
N GLU A 55 43.99 -10.92 -15.04
CA GLU A 55 44.66 -11.35 -16.26
C GLU A 55 43.62 -11.63 -17.37
N GLY A 56 43.89 -11.14 -18.59
CA GLY A 56 42.96 -11.23 -19.72
C GLY A 56 41.89 -10.14 -19.79
N PHE A 57 41.85 -9.21 -18.83
CA PHE A 57 40.96 -8.04 -18.85
C PHE A 57 41.78 -6.76 -18.90
N SER A 58 41.21 -5.70 -19.52
CA SER A 58 41.78 -4.37 -19.35
C SER A 58 41.59 -3.88 -17.91
N VAL A 59 42.38 -2.88 -17.53
CA VAL A 59 42.24 -2.21 -16.23
C VAL A 59 40.84 -1.61 -16.09
N ASP A 60 40.33 -1.00 -17.16
CA ASP A 60 39.02 -0.34 -17.19
C ASP A 60 37.88 -1.36 -17.12
N ASP A 61 38.00 -2.51 -17.79
CA ASP A 61 37.00 -3.58 -17.70
C ASP A 61 36.92 -4.15 -16.28
N THR A 62 38.09 -4.40 -15.66
CA THR A 62 38.14 -4.88 -14.28
C THR A 62 37.49 -3.87 -13.34
N PHE A 63 37.81 -2.57 -13.49
CA PHE A 63 37.22 -1.51 -12.70
C PHE A 63 35.69 -1.44 -12.88
N ASN A 64 35.21 -1.51 -14.13
CA ASN A 64 33.78 -1.44 -14.44
C ASN A 64 33.00 -2.61 -13.84
N ILE A 65 33.54 -3.83 -13.85
CA ILE A 65 32.91 -5.02 -13.24
C ILE A 65 32.80 -4.85 -11.73
N VAL A 66 33.89 -4.45 -11.06
CA VAL A 66 33.90 -4.25 -9.60
C VAL A 66 32.95 -3.12 -9.20
N LYS A 67 33.01 -1.99 -9.90
CA LYS A 67 32.12 -0.84 -9.71
C LYS A 67 30.65 -1.24 -9.88
N PHE A 68 30.34 -2.04 -10.90
CA PHE A 68 28.98 -2.53 -11.14
C PHE A 68 28.48 -3.43 -10.02
N SER A 69 29.31 -4.36 -9.53
CA SER A 69 28.96 -5.23 -8.40
C SER A 69 28.71 -4.42 -7.12
N ILE A 70 29.60 -3.47 -6.80
CA ILE A 70 29.41 -2.55 -5.66
C ILE A 70 28.11 -1.76 -5.81
N ALA A 71 27.86 -1.18 -6.98
CA ALA A 71 26.65 -0.40 -7.23
C ALA A 71 25.38 -1.25 -7.08
N ASN A 72 25.38 -2.49 -7.58
CA ASN A 72 24.27 -3.42 -7.41
C ASN A 72 24.05 -3.76 -5.93
N CYS A 73 25.12 -4.08 -5.20
CA CYS A 73 25.08 -4.39 -3.78
C CYS A 73 24.52 -3.22 -2.96
N LEU A 74 25.02 -2.00 -3.20
CA LEU A 74 24.56 -0.81 -2.50
C LEU A 74 23.10 -0.48 -2.82
N ALA A 75 22.66 -0.67 -4.06
CA ALA A 75 21.26 -0.47 -4.41
C ALA A 75 20.34 -1.45 -3.66
N GLU A 76 20.71 -2.72 -3.54
CA GLU A 76 19.96 -3.70 -2.72
C GLU A 76 19.91 -3.29 -1.25
N ILE A 77 21.07 -2.95 -0.69
CA ILE A 77 21.21 -2.52 0.69
C ILE A 77 20.31 -1.30 0.98
N ILE A 78 20.30 -0.29 0.09
CA ILE A 78 19.48 0.91 0.25
C ILE A 78 17.98 0.55 0.22
N ILE A 79 17.55 -0.29 -0.72
CA ILE A 79 16.15 -0.73 -0.81
C ILE A 79 15.72 -1.52 0.44
N GLU A 80 16.55 -2.43 0.92
CA GLU A 80 16.15 -3.34 2.01
C GLU A 80 16.24 -2.69 3.40
N GLU A 81 17.24 -1.83 3.62
CA GLU A 81 17.56 -1.33 4.96
C GLU A 81 17.19 0.15 5.14
N TRP A 82 17.37 0.98 4.11
CA TRP A 82 17.13 2.42 4.22
C TRP A 82 15.74 2.86 3.73
N GLU A 83 15.12 2.19 2.74
CA GLU A 83 13.81 2.58 2.19
C GLU A 83 12.77 2.74 3.31
N MET A 84 12.68 1.76 4.22
CA MET A 84 11.77 1.83 5.36
C MET A 84 12.15 2.87 6.41
N LEU A 85 13.44 3.17 6.59
CA LEU A 85 13.87 4.24 7.48
C LEU A 85 13.49 5.62 6.93
N LEU A 86 13.63 5.81 5.62
CA LEU A 86 13.22 7.02 4.91
C LEU A 86 11.71 7.21 4.99
N ILE A 87 10.92 6.17 4.70
CA ILE A 87 9.46 6.21 4.81
C ILE A 87 9.02 6.57 6.24
N ARG A 88 9.59 5.93 7.26
CA ARG A 88 9.29 6.26 8.66
C ARG A 88 9.64 7.70 9.00
N LYS A 89 10.75 8.21 8.47
CA LYS A 89 11.16 9.60 8.62
C LYS A 89 10.13 10.54 7.98
N ILE A 90 9.72 10.29 6.74
CA ILE A 90 8.69 11.08 6.04
C ILE A 90 7.38 11.11 6.84
N VAL A 91 6.89 9.95 7.28
CA VAL A 91 5.66 9.86 8.09
C VAL A 91 5.78 10.65 9.39
N ARG A 92 6.91 10.54 10.08
CA ARG A 92 7.14 11.25 11.34
C ARG A 92 7.22 12.76 11.13
N ASP A 93 7.93 13.20 10.11
CA ASP A 93 8.28 14.62 9.92
C ASP A 93 7.09 15.38 9.30
N ASN A 94 6.40 14.80 8.30
CA ASN A 94 5.31 15.47 7.58
C ASN A 94 3.93 15.24 8.22
N PHE A 95 3.74 14.13 8.93
CA PHE A 95 2.42 13.73 9.46
C PHE A 95 2.44 13.57 10.99
N TYR A 96 3.11 14.49 11.67
CA TYR A 96 3.34 14.44 13.11
C TYR A 96 2.05 14.43 13.95
N TYR A 97 0.95 14.97 13.42
CA TYR A 97 -0.35 15.11 14.09
C TYR A 97 -1.18 13.82 14.21
N TYR A 98 -0.84 12.76 13.47
CA TYR A 98 -1.50 11.45 13.64
C TYR A 98 -0.99 10.70 14.88
N THR A 99 -1.83 9.83 15.44
CA THR A 99 -1.44 8.93 16.55
C THR A 99 -0.44 7.87 16.08
N GLN A 100 0.16 7.13 17.01
CA GLN A 100 1.11 6.06 16.64
C GLN A 100 0.43 4.92 15.90
N GLU A 101 -0.82 4.59 16.27
CA GLU A 101 -1.63 3.57 15.62
C GLU A 101 -1.96 3.98 14.18
N GLU A 102 -2.37 5.25 13.97
CA GLU A 102 -2.65 5.81 12.65
C GLU A 102 -1.39 5.85 11.79
N LYS A 103 -0.25 6.30 12.34
CA LYS A 103 1.04 6.26 11.64
C LYS A 103 1.42 4.83 11.25
N GLN A 104 1.18 3.85 12.11
CA GLN A 104 1.45 2.45 11.80
C GLN A 104 0.52 1.92 10.69
N ALA A 105 -0.74 2.35 10.65
CA ALA A 105 -1.67 2.03 9.57
C ALA A 105 -1.20 2.62 8.23
N ILE A 106 -0.79 3.90 8.21
CA ILE A 106 -0.23 4.58 7.03
C ILE A 106 1.04 3.86 6.55
N LEU A 107 1.95 3.47 7.46
CA LEU A 107 3.16 2.71 7.10
C LEU A 107 2.82 1.36 6.46
N ASN A 108 1.80 0.66 6.97
CA ASN A 108 1.37 -0.61 6.42
C ASN A 108 0.75 -0.44 5.02
N LYS A 109 -0.04 0.61 4.80
CA LYS A 109 -0.58 0.96 3.47
C LYS A 109 0.53 1.33 2.49
N THR A 110 1.47 2.19 2.91
CA THR A 110 2.65 2.56 2.11
C THR A 110 3.41 1.32 1.62
N LYS A 111 3.63 0.33 2.50
CA LYS A 111 4.28 -0.94 2.12
C LYS A 111 3.50 -1.72 1.07
N LYS A 112 2.16 -1.77 1.19
CA LYS A 112 1.28 -2.44 0.22
C LYS A 112 1.31 -1.73 -1.13
N ILE A 113 1.32 -0.39 -1.14
CA ILE A 113 1.41 0.41 -2.37
C ILE A 113 2.79 0.22 -3.04
N LEU A 114 3.88 0.19 -2.26
CA LEU A 114 5.23 -0.01 -2.79
C LEU A 114 5.47 -1.41 -3.36
N ASN A 115 4.88 -2.41 -2.72
CA ASN A 115 5.08 -3.82 -3.03
C ASN A 115 3.73 -4.57 -3.01
N PRO A 116 2.86 -4.34 -4.01
CA PRO A 116 1.53 -4.92 -4.06
C PRO A 116 1.58 -6.45 -4.25
N ILE A 117 0.69 -7.14 -3.54
CA ILE A 117 0.62 -8.62 -3.54
C ILE A 117 0.17 -9.11 -4.93
N GLY A 118 0.91 -10.07 -5.50
CA GLY A 118 0.57 -10.68 -6.79
C GLY A 118 1.04 -9.91 -8.03
N LEU A 119 1.61 -8.72 -7.86
CA LEU A 119 2.28 -7.98 -8.94
C LEU A 119 3.77 -8.32 -9.00
N ASN A 120 4.28 -8.42 -10.22
CA ASN A 120 5.66 -8.79 -10.57
C ASN A 120 6.68 -7.95 -9.73
N PRO A 121 7.84 -8.51 -9.31
CA PRO A 121 8.96 -7.77 -8.70
C PRO A 121 9.51 -6.58 -9.54
N TYR A 122 8.81 -6.17 -10.60
CA TYR A 122 9.12 -5.07 -11.49
C TYR A 122 9.30 -3.72 -10.76
N HIS A 123 8.40 -3.34 -9.84
CA HIS A 123 8.51 -2.05 -9.14
C HIS A 123 9.74 -1.97 -8.25
N GLN A 124 10.05 -3.04 -7.51
CA GLN A 124 11.27 -3.12 -6.71
C GLN A 124 12.51 -3.12 -7.61
N LYS A 125 12.48 -3.87 -8.72
CA LYS A 125 13.57 -3.89 -9.72
C LYS A 125 13.82 -2.51 -10.32
N GLN A 126 12.78 -1.75 -10.66
CA GLN A 126 12.89 -0.41 -11.21
C GLN A 126 13.53 0.56 -10.22
N ARG A 127 13.07 0.57 -8.95
CA ARG A 127 13.68 1.42 -7.90
C ARG A 127 15.14 1.04 -7.65
N LYS A 128 15.44 -0.26 -7.57
CA LYS A 128 16.80 -0.77 -7.44
C LYS A 128 17.68 -0.30 -8.61
N GLU A 129 17.16 -0.38 -9.84
CA GLU A 129 17.88 0.06 -11.04
C GLU A 129 18.15 1.57 -11.03
N GLU A 130 17.16 2.39 -10.66
CA GLU A 130 17.31 3.84 -10.50
C GLU A 130 18.46 4.18 -9.54
N ILE A 131 18.47 3.55 -8.35
CA ILE A 131 19.53 3.77 -7.34
C ILE A 131 20.88 3.29 -7.87
N ARG A 132 20.93 2.10 -8.49
CA ARG A 132 22.16 1.52 -9.04
C ARG A 132 22.79 2.44 -10.07
N LEU A 133 22.00 3.03 -10.97
CA LEU A 133 22.48 3.99 -11.97
C LEU A 133 23.05 5.25 -11.32
N LYS A 134 22.41 5.79 -10.27
CA LYS A 134 22.92 6.95 -9.52
C LYS A 134 24.24 6.61 -8.79
N VAL A 135 24.37 5.40 -8.25
CA VAL A 135 25.61 4.94 -7.60
C VAL A 135 26.73 4.81 -8.64
N LEU A 136 26.44 4.21 -9.81
CA LEU A 136 27.40 4.10 -10.91
C LEU A 136 27.91 5.46 -11.38
N ASP A 137 26.99 6.40 -11.65
CA ASP A 137 27.35 7.77 -12.08
C ASP A 137 28.25 8.46 -11.05
N TYR A 138 27.94 8.30 -9.77
CA TYR A 138 28.77 8.85 -8.69
C TYR A 138 30.15 8.20 -8.64
N LEU A 139 30.23 6.87 -8.75
CA LEU A 139 31.49 6.12 -8.70
C LEU A 139 32.38 6.33 -9.94
N GLU A 140 31.84 6.88 -11.02
CA GLU A 140 32.62 7.30 -12.19
C GLU A 140 33.61 8.42 -11.84
N ARG A 141 33.21 9.32 -10.93
CA ARG A 141 33.99 10.54 -10.60
C ARG A 141 34.57 10.50 -9.20
N HIS A 142 34.06 9.63 -8.32
CA HIS A 142 34.40 9.59 -6.92
C HIS A 142 34.66 8.16 -6.46
N LYS A 143 35.77 7.94 -5.76
CA LYS A 143 36.12 6.61 -5.22
C LYS A 143 35.73 6.42 -3.77
N LYS A 144 35.10 7.43 -3.15
CA LYS A 144 34.64 7.39 -1.76
C LYS A 144 33.16 7.75 -1.67
N LEU A 145 32.36 6.84 -1.12
CA LEU A 145 30.91 7.00 -0.96
C LEU A 145 30.54 6.74 0.49
N ILE A 146 29.96 7.74 1.17
CA ILE A 146 29.34 7.55 2.48
C ILE A 146 27.84 7.34 2.24
N ILE A 147 27.29 6.19 2.63
CA ILE A 147 25.94 5.74 2.23
C ILE A 147 24.89 6.78 2.62
N GLU A 148 24.89 7.25 3.86
CA GLU A 148 23.87 8.18 4.34
C GLU A 148 24.00 9.55 3.68
N GLY A 149 25.24 10.01 3.42
CA GLY A 149 25.49 11.22 2.65
C GLY A 149 24.95 11.07 1.22
N PHE A 150 25.24 9.94 0.58
CA PHE A 150 24.75 9.65 -0.76
C PHE A 150 23.22 9.65 -0.82
N ILE A 151 22.56 8.97 0.11
CA ILE A 151 21.10 8.95 0.20
C ILE A 151 20.55 10.37 0.36
N ASN A 152 21.04 11.12 1.36
CA ASN A 152 20.52 12.45 1.69
C ASN A 152 20.71 13.48 0.56
N PHE A 153 21.82 13.41 -0.17
CA PHE A 153 22.19 14.45 -1.13
C PHE A 153 21.97 14.05 -2.59
N ARG A 154 22.19 12.77 -2.94
CA ARG A 154 22.13 12.27 -4.33
C ARG A 154 20.84 11.55 -4.67
N LEU A 155 20.13 11.01 -3.68
CA LEU A 155 18.84 10.31 -3.87
C LEU A 155 17.63 11.17 -3.49
N LYS A 156 17.67 12.49 -3.74
CA LYS A 156 16.55 13.39 -3.43
C LYS A 156 15.29 13.08 -4.25
N GLU A 157 15.48 12.78 -5.53
CA GLU A 157 14.40 12.42 -6.47
C GLU A 157 13.69 11.14 -5.99
N TYR A 158 14.47 10.10 -5.68
CA TYR A 158 13.96 8.87 -5.09
C TYR A 158 13.24 9.10 -3.75
N GLN A 159 13.76 9.96 -2.87
CA GLN A 159 13.06 10.33 -1.63
C GLN A 159 11.72 11.03 -1.91
N GLY A 160 11.65 11.91 -2.92
CA GLY A 160 10.39 12.52 -3.35
C GLY A 160 9.40 11.49 -3.90
N ASN A 161 9.88 10.46 -4.61
CA ASN A 161 9.02 9.35 -5.03
C ASN A 161 8.46 8.58 -3.83
N LEU A 162 9.26 8.33 -2.79
CA LEU A 162 8.78 7.72 -1.54
C LEU A 162 7.74 8.62 -0.83
N GLU A 163 7.94 9.93 -0.84
CA GLU A 163 7.00 10.88 -0.27
C GLU A 163 5.66 10.86 -1.00
N ASN A 164 5.66 10.82 -2.34
CA ASN A 164 4.44 10.68 -3.14
C ASN A 164 3.66 9.40 -2.79
N VAL A 165 4.36 8.29 -2.61
CA VAL A 165 3.73 7.02 -2.20
C VAL A 165 3.14 7.13 -0.79
N VAL A 166 3.85 7.77 0.15
CA VAL A 166 3.32 8.02 1.49
C VAL A 166 2.07 8.90 1.42
N ASN A 167 2.06 9.95 0.59
CA ASN A 167 0.89 10.80 0.39
C ASN A 167 -0.30 9.98 -0.10
N SER A 168 -0.12 9.12 -1.11
CA SER A 168 -1.20 8.22 -1.57
C SER A 168 -1.69 7.27 -0.48
N ALA A 169 -0.79 6.77 0.39
CA ALA A 169 -1.18 5.95 1.52
C ALA A 169 -1.99 6.71 2.58
N VAL A 170 -1.70 8.00 2.75
CA VAL A 170 -2.45 8.90 3.63
C VAL A 170 -3.84 9.19 3.05
N ASP A 171 -3.94 9.43 1.75
CA ASP A 171 -5.22 9.62 1.07
C ASP A 171 -6.12 8.37 1.23
N GLU A 172 -5.57 7.18 1.00
CA GLU A 172 -6.30 5.92 1.21
C GLU A 172 -6.73 5.71 2.68
N PHE A 173 -5.86 6.09 3.63
CA PHE A 173 -6.19 6.05 5.06
C PHE A 173 -7.30 7.04 5.43
N LEU A 174 -7.26 8.25 4.89
CA LEU A 174 -8.28 9.28 5.14
C LEU A 174 -9.63 8.85 4.57
N MET A 175 -9.67 8.33 3.34
CA MET A 175 -10.91 7.82 2.73
C MET A 175 -11.55 6.71 3.57
N GLU A 176 -10.76 5.76 4.08
CA GLU A 176 -11.27 4.71 4.98
C GLU A 176 -11.79 5.28 6.30
N LYS A 177 -11.07 6.24 6.87
CA LYS A 177 -11.47 6.90 8.12
C LYS A 177 -12.78 7.66 7.92
N GLU A 178 -12.91 8.42 6.84
CA GLU A 178 -14.13 9.15 6.48
C GLU A 178 -15.31 8.21 6.26
N TYR A 179 -15.11 7.08 5.57
CA TYR A 179 -16.13 6.05 5.43
C TYR A 179 -16.59 5.52 6.79
N LEU A 180 -15.67 5.21 7.71
CA LEU A 180 -16.03 4.72 9.05
C LEU A 180 -16.78 5.76 9.89
N GLU A 181 -16.39 7.04 9.82
CA GLU A 181 -17.13 8.11 10.49
C GLU A 181 -18.52 8.32 9.89
N PHE A 182 -18.66 8.24 8.58
CA PHE A 182 -19.95 8.27 7.90
C PHE A 182 -20.87 7.13 8.37
N ILE A 183 -20.34 5.90 8.42
CA ILE A 183 -21.07 4.74 8.94
C ILE A 183 -21.50 4.94 10.40
N ARG A 184 -20.64 5.49 11.26
CA ARG A 184 -20.98 5.78 12.67
C ARG A 184 -22.11 6.79 12.79
N LEU A 185 -22.08 7.85 11.98
CA LEU A 185 -23.13 8.85 11.92
C LEU A 185 -24.48 8.20 11.54
N LEU A 186 -24.49 7.37 10.50
CA LEU A 186 -25.71 6.69 10.06
C LEU A 186 -26.26 5.71 11.10
N LYS A 187 -25.39 4.90 11.73
CA LYS A 187 -25.79 4.01 12.83
C LYS A 187 -26.51 4.79 13.94
N TYR A 188 -25.93 5.92 14.35
CA TYR A 188 -26.52 6.77 15.38
C TYR A 188 -27.93 7.24 15.00
N PHE A 189 -28.14 7.68 13.75
CA PHE A 189 -29.47 8.07 13.27
C PHE A 189 -30.48 6.91 13.29
N VAL A 190 -30.07 5.72 12.86
CA VAL A 190 -30.94 4.54 12.85
C VAL A 190 -31.32 4.11 14.27
N GLU A 191 -30.38 4.18 15.22
CA GLU A 191 -30.59 3.78 16.62
C GLU A 191 -31.62 4.64 17.35
N ILE A 192 -31.63 5.96 17.13
CA ILE A 192 -32.53 6.90 17.83
C ILE A 192 -33.93 6.97 17.20
N GLN A 193 -34.10 6.53 15.96
CA GLN A 193 -35.37 6.58 15.26
C GLN A 193 -36.33 5.49 15.76
N GLU A 194 -37.58 5.88 16.04
CA GLU A 194 -38.66 4.92 16.28
C GLU A 194 -38.98 4.15 14.98
N PRO A 195 -39.07 2.81 15.02
CA PRO A 195 -39.38 2.04 13.82
C PRO A 195 -40.76 2.37 13.25
N ARG A 196 -40.83 2.67 11.95
CA ARG A 196 -42.09 3.02 11.27
C ARG A 196 -42.74 1.83 10.56
N VAL A 197 -41.93 0.86 10.14
CA VAL A 197 -42.37 -0.38 9.50
C VAL A 197 -41.82 -1.59 10.24
N GLN A 198 -42.59 -2.68 10.30
CA GLN A 198 -42.16 -3.88 11.03
C GLN A 198 -41.02 -4.60 10.30
N LYS A 199 -41.20 -4.85 9.00
CA LYS A 199 -40.23 -5.63 8.23
C LYS A 199 -40.07 -5.05 6.84
N VAL A 200 -38.82 -4.95 6.40
CA VAL A 200 -38.48 -4.67 5.01
C VAL A 200 -37.64 -5.81 4.48
N GLN A 201 -38.02 -6.35 3.33
CA GLN A 201 -37.25 -7.36 2.63
C GLN A 201 -36.56 -6.73 1.42
N ILE A 202 -35.27 -6.98 1.29
CA ILE A 202 -34.46 -6.49 0.17
C ILE A 202 -34.15 -7.68 -0.72
N VAL A 203 -34.58 -7.61 -1.98
CA VAL A 203 -34.23 -8.62 -2.99
C VAL A 203 -33.23 -8.02 -3.97
N PHE A 204 -31.96 -8.38 -3.81
CA PHE A 204 -30.91 -7.97 -4.75
C PHE A 204 -31.05 -8.74 -6.07
N LYS A 205 -30.91 -8.02 -7.18
CA LYS A 205 -30.95 -8.52 -8.56
C LYS A 205 -29.61 -8.25 -9.24
N GLN A 206 -29.45 -8.79 -10.45
CA GLN A 206 -28.28 -8.53 -11.29
C GLN A 206 -28.11 -7.02 -11.54
N ASN A 207 -26.84 -6.60 -11.71
CA ASN A 207 -26.44 -5.22 -11.97
C ASN A 207 -26.80 -4.21 -10.86
N GLY A 208 -26.77 -4.63 -9.59
CA GLY A 208 -26.97 -3.73 -8.44
C GLY A 208 -28.40 -3.27 -8.19
N LYS A 209 -29.36 -3.70 -9.02
CA LYS A 209 -30.79 -3.39 -8.83
C LYS A 209 -31.34 -4.13 -7.62
N PHE A 210 -32.34 -3.55 -6.97
CA PHE A 210 -33.01 -4.16 -5.81
C PHE A 210 -34.52 -3.93 -5.84
N LEU A 211 -35.24 -4.76 -5.10
CA LEU A 211 -36.67 -4.60 -4.81
C LEU A 211 -36.88 -4.55 -3.29
N LEU A 212 -37.72 -3.62 -2.84
CA LEU A 212 -38.13 -3.50 -1.44
C LEU A 212 -39.56 -4.04 -1.27
N LEU A 213 -39.71 -5.04 -0.41
CA LEU A 213 -41.00 -5.64 -0.07
C LEU A 213 -41.31 -5.47 1.41
N ASP A 214 -42.59 -5.39 1.76
CA ASP A 214 -43.05 -5.38 3.15
C ASP A 214 -43.14 -6.81 3.74
N GLU A 215 -43.76 -6.96 4.92
CA GLU A 215 -44.00 -8.25 5.56
C GLU A 215 -44.93 -9.21 4.79
N VAL A 216 -45.75 -8.71 3.85
CA VAL A 216 -46.71 -9.50 3.07
C VAL A 216 -46.25 -9.72 1.62
N ASP A 217 -44.97 -9.46 1.34
CA ASP A 217 -44.34 -9.60 0.02
C ASP A 217 -44.87 -8.65 -1.06
N GLU A 218 -45.49 -7.55 -0.64
CA GLU A 218 -45.94 -6.49 -1.55
C GLU A 218 -44.85 -5.41 -1.72
N PRO A 219 -44.68 -4.83 -2.92
CA PRO A 219 -43.77 -3.71 -3.11
C PRO A 219 -44.12 -2.55 -2.18
N ILE A 220 -43.13 -2.07 -1.43
CA ILE A 220 -43.33 -0.92 -0.54
C ILE A 220 -43.64 0.31 -1.39
N LYS A 221 -44.89 0.75 -1.35
CA LYS A 221 -45.33 2.03 -1.91
C LYS A 221 -45.22 3.06 -0.81
N HIS A 222 -44.17 3.86 -0.85
CA HIS A 222 -43.97 4.93 0.11
C HIS A 222 -43.77 6.22 -0.68
N GLU A 223 -44.53 7.28 -0.36
CA GLU A 223 -44.49 8.56 -1.08
C GLU A 223 -43.06 9.15 -1.14
N CYS A 224 -42.23 8.83 -0.14
CA CYS A 224 -40.82 9.22 -0.12
C CYS A 224 -39.93 8.43 -1.11
N LEU A 225 -40.29 7.19 -1.46
CA LEU A 225 -39.62 6.43 -2.53
C LEU A 225 -39.93 7.03 -3.91
N ASP A 226 -41.13 7.57 -4.11
CA ASP A 226 -41.51 8.20 -5.38
C ASP A 226 -40.68 9.48 -5.65
N GLY A 227 -40.39 10.28 -4.61
CA GLY A 227 -39.47 11.43 -4.72
C GLY A 227 -38.03 11.01 -5.05
N LEU A 228 -37.55 9.92 -4.44
CA LEU A 228 -36.24 9.33 -4.71
C LEU A 228 -36.11 8.76 -6.15
N VAL A 229 -37.21 8.30 -6.74
CA VAL A 229 -37.28 7.84 -8.15
C VAL A 229 -37.20 9.01 -9.14
N VAL A 230 -37.68 10.20 -8.77
CA VAL A 230 -37.54 11.41 -9.61
C VAL A 230 -36.08 11.87 -9.65
N ASP A 231 -35.39 11.88 -8.50
CA ASP A 231 -33.98 12.27 -8.41
C ASP A 231 -33.06 11.35 -9.24
N LEU A 232 -33.40 10.07 -9.37
CA LEU A 232 -32.72 9.06 -10.20
C LEU A 232 -32.80 9.32 -11.72
N LEU A 233 -33.88 9.96 -12.18
CA LEU A 233 -34.08 10.23 -13.61
C LEU A 233 -33.34 11.50 -14.06
N GLU A 234 -33.06 12.40 -13.11
CA GLU A 234 -32.39 13.67 -13.37
C GLU A 234 -30.87 13.63 -13.10
N ASN A 235 -30.37 12.66 -12.32
CA ASN A 235 -28.97 12.56 -11.92
C ASN A 235 -28.40 11.12 -12.04
N GLU A 236 -27.09 10.97 -12.28
CA GLU A 236 -26.37 9.68 -12.21
C GLU A 236 -26.20 9.18 -10.76
N ILE A 237 -27.29 9.01 -10.01
CA ILE A 237 -27.24 8.64 -8.60
C ILE A 237 -26.88 7.15 -8.45
N ASN A 238 -25.99 6.87 -7.50
CA ASN A 238 -25.61 5.52 -7.13
C ASN A 238 -26.80 4.80 -6.44
N TYR A 239 -27.21 3.64 -6.99
CA TYR A 239 -28.30 2.82 -6.46
C TYR A 239 -28.06 2.36 -5.01
N GLU A 240 -26.81 2.24 -4.59
CA GLU A 240 -26.48 1.87 -3.20
C GLU A 240 -26.87 2.97 -2.21
N ASP A 241 -26.54 4.23 -2.50
CA ASP A 241 -26.85 5.38 -1.65
C ASP A 241 -28.37 5.60 -1.53
N LEU A 242 -29.08 5.34 -2.63
CA LEU A 242 -30.53 5.35 -2.68
C LEU A 242 -31.15 4.32 -1.74
N LEU A 243 -30.63 3.08 -1.80
CA LEU A 243 -31.09 1.99 -0.94
C LEU A 243 -30.88 2.36 0.52
N ILE A 244 -29.70 2.83 0.90
CA ILE A 244 -29.42 3.26 2.27
C ILE A 244 -30.37 4.37 2.71
N SER A 245 -30.58 5.39 1.87
CA SER A 245 -31.49 6.52 2.15
C SER A 245 -32.95 6.08 2.32
N ALA A 246 -33.41 5.17 1.47
CA ALA A 246 -34.74 4.56 1.57
C ALA A 246 -34.91 3.81 2.88
N LEU A 247 -33.94 2.96 3.25
CA LEU A 247 -33.99 2.17 4.48
C LEU A 247 -33.95 3.05 5.73
N ILE A 248 -33.16 4.13 5.75
CA ILE A 248 -33.16 5.10 6.85
C ILE A 248 -34.53 5.76 6.96
N THR A 249 -35.12 6.18 5.83
CA THR A 249 -36.43 6.86 5.81
C THR A 249 -37.56 5.96 6.27
N LEU A 250 -37.55 4.69 5.84
CA LEU A 250 -38.52 3.68 6.22
C LEU A 250 -38.37 3.28 7.70
N ALA A 251 -37.18 3.45 8.29
CA ALA A 251 -36.88 3.08 9.67
C ALA A 251 -37.44 1.69 10.06
N PRO A 252 -37.00 0.61 9.39
CA PRO A 252 -37.52 -0.72 9.66
C PRO A 252 -37.07 -1.25 11.02
N ARG A 253 -37.93 -2.05 11.64
CA ARG A 253 -37.57 -2.83 12.84
C ARG A 253 -36.72 -4.04 12.49
N GLU A 254 -37.03 -4.72 11.39
CA GLU A 254 -36.27 -5.87 10.85
C GLU A 254 -36.01 -5.70 9.35
N LEU A 255 -34.79 -6.07 8.92
CA LEU A 255 -34.36 -6.13 7.54
C LEU A 255 -34.03 -7.56 7.15
N LEU A 256 -34.70 -8.09 6.11
CA LEU A 256 -34.40 -9.41 5.55
C LEU A 256 -33.71 -9.26 4.18
N ILE A 257 -32.45 -9.69 4.08
CA ILE A 257 -31.67 -9.62 2.85
C ILE A 257 -31.75 -10.94 2.07
N HIS A 258 -32.22 -10.88 0.83
CA HIS A 258 -32.20 -11.96 -0.15
C HIS A 258 -31.07 -11.73 -1.15
N LYS A 259 -30.10 -12.65 -1.18
CA LYS A 259 -28.91 -12.60 -2.06
C LYS A 259 -29.05 -13.65 -3.17
N GLU A 260 -28.84 -13.27 -4.43
CA GLU A 260 -28.63 -14.26 -5.51
C GLU A 260 -27.24 -14.88 -5.38
N ALA A 261 -27.10 -16.18 -5.67
CA ALA A 261 -25.86 -16.94 -5.50
C ALA A 261 -24.63 -16.34 -6.23
N ASN A 262 -24.85 -15.51 -7.25
CA ASN A 262 -23.81 -14.92 -8.10
C ASN A 262 -23.87 -13.36 -8.17
N GLY A 263 -24.58 -12.69 -7.25
CA GLY A 263 -24.79 -11.24 -7.33
C GLY A 263 -23.63 -10.40 -6.76
N GLU A 264 -23.09 -9.47 -7.55
CA GLU A 264 -22.03 -8.51 -7.20
C GLU A 264 -22.53 -7.33 -6.32
N THR A 265 -23.17 -7.59 -5.17
CA THR A 265 -23.74 -6.53 -4.30
C THR A 265 -23.04 -6.42 -2.95
N GLY A 266 -21.75 -6.76 -2.93
CA GLY A 266 -20.98 -6.88 -1.69
C GLY A 266 -20.83 -5.59 -0.89
N GLU A 267 -20.80 -4.41 -1.52
CA GLU A 267 -20.56 -3.13 -0.84
C GLU A 267 -21.83 -2.55 -0.20
N ALA A 268 -22.93 -2.42 -0.94
CA ALA A 268 -24.23 -2.07 -0.36
C ALA A 268 -24.62 -2.94 0.83
N ILE A 269 -24.46 -4.27 0.71
CA ILE A 269 -24.80 -5.21 1.78
C ILE A 269 -23.92 -4.97 3.01
N LYS A 270 -22.60 -4.81 2.84
CA LYS A 270 -21.70 -4.49 3.96
C LYS A 270 -22.10 -3.18 4.63
N THR A 271 -22.46 -2.16 3.85
CA THR A 271 -22.91 -0.87 4.36
C THR A 271 -24.23 -1.03 5.15
N ILE A 272 -25.21 -1.79 4.65
CA ILE A 272 -26.45 -2.10 5.37
C ILE A 272 -26.18 -2.86 6.67
N GLU A 273 -25.39 -3.92 6.62
CA GLU A 273 -24.99 -4.72 7.79
C GLU A 273 -24.27 -3.85 8.83
N ASN A 274 -23.40 -2.94 8.37
CA ASN A 274 -22.74 -1.97 9.24
C ASN A 274 -23.75 -0.99 9.85
N VAL A 275 -24.59 -0.33 9.06
CA VAL A 275 -25.50 0.73 9.52
C VAL A 275 -26.64 0.21 10.39
N PHE A 276 -27.29 -0.89 10.00
CA PHE A 276 -28.49 -1.41 10.66
C PHE A 276 -28.21 -2.51 11.68
N GLY A 277 -26.98 -3.07 11.69
CA GLY A 277 -26.49 -3.96 12.73
C GLY A 277 -27.43 -5.14 13.01
N SER A 278 -27.89 -5.26 14.25
CA SER A 278 -28.73 -6.37 14.70
C SER A 278 -30.13 -6.42 14.07
N ARG A 279 -30.55 -5.38 13.34
CA ARG A 279 -31.82 -5.39 12.60
C ARG A 279 -31.73 -6.23 11.33
N VAL A 280 -30.53 -6.56 10.86
CA VAL A 280 -30.29 -7.27 9.60
C VAL A 280 -30.28 -8.77 9.80
N VAL A 281 -31.09 -9.46 9.00
CA VAL A 281 -31.17 -10.92 8.91
C VAL A 281 -30.88 -11.32 7.47
N ASN A 282 -29.93 -12.24 7.27
CA ASN A 282 -29.64 -12.81 5.96
C ASN A 282 -30.55 -14.01 5.70
N CYS A 283 -31.22 -14.05 4.54
CA CYS A 283 -32.06 -15.16 4.14
C CYS A 283 -31.21 -16.43 3.96
N SER A 284 -31.69 -17.57 4.48
CA SER A 284 -31.05 -18.89 4.34
C SER A 284 -31.29 -19.56 2.98
N GLY A 285 -31.87 -18.85 2.02
CA GLY A 285 -32.30 -19.36 0.72
C GLY A 285 -33.81 -19.55 0.65
N CYS A 286 -34.43 -19.00 -0.40
CA CYS A 286 -35.84 -19.15 -0.72
C CYS A 286 -36.06 -18.92 -2.23
N GLN A 287 -37.31 -19.03 -2.68
CA GLN A 287 -37.68 -18.78 -4.08
C GLN A 287 -37.23 -17.41 -4.60
N LYS A 288 -37.15 -16.38 -3.73
CA LYS A 288 -36.69 -15.03 -4.10
C LYS A 288 -35.17 -14.92 -4.32
N CYS A 289 -34.39 -15.83 -3.72
CA CYS A 289 -32.92 -15.90 -3.83
C CYS A 289 -32.43 -16.65 -5.08
N GLY A 290 -33.33 -17.21 -5.88
CA GLY A 290 -32.98 -18.04 -7.04
C GLY A 290 -32.50 -19.46 -6.69
N SER A 291 -32.58 -19.85 -5.41
CA SER A 291 -32.37 -21.24 -4.98
C SER A 291 -33.55 -22.08 -5.49
N LYS A 292 -33.28 -22.97 -6.46
CA LYS A 292 -34.15 -24.11 -6.73
C LYS A 292 -34.17 -25.02 -5.49
N ASP A 293 -35.29 -25.73 -5.33
CA ASP A 293 -35.51 -26.83 -4.38
C ASP A 293 -34.26 -27.71 -4.14
#